data_AF-A0AAQ0J163-F1
#
_entry.id   AF-A0AAQ0J163-F1
#
_cell.length_a   1.000
_cell.length_b   1.000
_cell.length_c   1.000
_cell.angle_alpha   90.00
_cell.angle_beta   90.00
_cell.angle_gamma   90.00
#
_symmetry.space_group_name_H-M   'P 1'
#
loop_
_entity.id
_entity.type
_entity.pdbx_description
1 polymer ?
#
loop_
_entity_poly.entity_id
_entity_poly.type
_entity_poly.pdbx_seq_one_letter_code
_entity_poly.pdbx_strand_id
1 'polypeptide(L)'
;MKRTLKNALLFLPLSLVLLFVAGMFINSLGCHYELRMSANGVNYHGVCRWGKITVIEEEESTKEKWRITGFQLTLFDQLVYLIDSRVQLHESGKDDSYLNEYNLIQSQYALVNYAWVPLTENKVAIFQRDPVHEVVIAQRDGWFDLYRWFFPPVPLLPTKGQSEG
;
A
#
# COMPACT_ATOMS: atom_id res chain seq x y z
N MET A 1 -33.41 18.17 30.71
CA MET A 1 -32.16 18.77 30.16
C MET A 1 -30.86 18.10 30.59
N LYS A 2 -30.60 17.83 31.89
CA LYS A 2 -29.31 17.25 32.33
C LYS A 2 -28.98 15.84 31.78
N ARG A 3 -29.99 14.99 31.55
CA ARG A 3 -29.80 13.60 31.09
C ARG A 3 -29.52 13.51 29.58
N THR A 4 -30.21 14.32 28.77
CA THR A 4 -29.95 14.45 27.33
C THR A 4 -28.59 15.07 27.05
N LEU A 5 -28.17 16.08 27.81
CA LEU A 5 -26.83 16.68 27.69
C LEU A 5 -25.71 15.68 28.08
N LYS A 6 -25.90 14.90 29.16
CA LYS A 6 -24.95 13.84 29.54
C LYS A 6 -24.85 12.73 28.49
N ASN A 7 -25.98 12.29 27.93
CA ASN A 7 -25.99 11.29 26.88
C ASN A 7 -25.32 11.82 25.60
N ALA A 8 -25.60 13.05 25.18
CA ALA A 8 -24.95 13.67 24.03
C ALA A 8 -23.43 13.80 24.22
N LEU A 9 -22.96 14.12 25.44
CA LEU A 9 -21.54 14.18 25.77
C LEU A 9 -20.84 12.81 25.69
N LEU A 10 -21.57 11.72 25.98
CA LEU A 10 -21.07 10.34 25.88
C LEU A 10 -21.07 9.82 24.44
N PHE A 11 -22.00 10.26 23.60
CA PHE A 11 -22.06 9.85 22.18
C PHE A 11 -21.07 10.62 21.29
N LEU A 12 -20.76 11.87 21.63
CA LEU A 12 -19.82 12.70 20.88
C LEU A 12 -18.46 12.03 20.60
N PRO A 13 -17.75 11.42 21.57
CA PRO A 13 -16.48 10.75 21.28
C PRO A 13 -16.66 9.53 20.36
N LEU A 14 -17.73 8.75 20.55
CA LEU A 14 -18.02 7.60 19.68
C LEU A 14 -18.30 8.04 18.24
N SER A 15 -19.12 9.09 18.06
CA SER A 15 -19.40 9.66 16.75
C SER A 15 -18.15 10.21 16.08
N LEU A 16 -17.25 10.86 16.82
CA LEU A 16 -15.97 11.34 16.29
C LEU A 16 -15.08 10.18 15.82
N VAL A 17 -14.99 9.10 16.60
CA VAL A 17 -14.22 7.91 16.21
C VAL A 17 -14.80 7.26 14.95
N LEU A 18 -16.14 7.12 14.87
CA LEU A 18 -16.80 6.56 13.70
C LEU A 18 -16.59 7.43 12.45
N LEU A 19 -16.69 8.75 12.58
CA LEU A 19 -16.41 9.69 11.49
C LEU A 19 -14.96 9.59 11.03
N PHE A 20 -14.02 9.45 11.96
CA PHE A 20 -12.60 9.27 11.64
C PHE A 20 -12.35 7.97 10.87
N VAL A 21 -12.88 6.84 11.34
CA VAL A 21 -12.76 5.54 10.66
C VAL A 21 -13.42 5.56 9.29
N ALA A 22 -14.62 6.13 9.16
CA ALA A 22 -15.30 6.29 7.88
C ALA A 22 -14.48 7.18 6.92
N GLY A 23 -13.92 8.27 7.42
CA GLY A 23 -13.04 9.15 6.66
C GLY A 23 -11.79 8.44 6.14
N MET A 24 -11.12 7.64 6.98
CA MET A 24 -9.97 6.83 6.57
C MET A 24 -10.35 5.80 5.49
N PHE A 25 -11.50 5.14 5.64
CA PHE A 25 -11.97 4.17 4.66
C PHE A 25 -12.26 4.84 3.31
N ILE A 26 -13.01 5.94 3.30
CA ILE A 26 -13.30 6.73 2.09
C ILE A 26 -12.01 7.23 1.43
N ASN A 27 -11.06 7.71 2.24
CA ASN A 27 -9.75 8.14 1.75
C ASN A 27 -9.03 7.03 0.98
N SER A 28 -9.05 5.82 1.54
CA SER A 28 -8.38 4.65 0.98
C SER A 28 -9.05 4.13 -0.28
N LEU A 29 -10.37 4.25 -0.38
CA LEU A 29 -11.10 3.97 -1.62
C LEU A 29 -10.67 4.86 -2.78
N GLY A 30 -10.11 6.04 -2.53
CA GLY A 30 -9.64 6.89 -3.61
C GLY A 30 -8.30 6.50 -4.24
N CYS A 31 -7.70 5.37 -3.85
CA CYS A 31 -6.44 4.95 -4.44
C CYS A 31 -6.56 4.82 -5.96
N HIS A 32 -5.57 5.37 -6.67
CA HIS A 32 -5.46 5.27 -8.12
C HIS A 32 -3.99 5.37 -8.49
N TYR A 33 -3.30 4.24 -8.53
CA TYR A 33 -1.90 4.22 -8.95
C TYR A 33 -1.46 2.91 -9.60
N GLU A 34 -0.38 2.98 -10.35
CA GLU A 34 0.45 1.85 -10.75
C GLU A 34 1.81 1.97 -10.06
N LEU A 35 2.30 0.85 -9.51
CA LEU A 35 3.52 0.78 -8.72
C LEU A 35 4.43 -0.28 -9.32
N ARG A 36 5.68 0.08 -9.60
CA ARG A 36 6.71 -0.84 -10.09
C ARG A 36 7.93 -0.77 -9.20
N MET A 37 8.36 -1.91 -8.69
CA MET A 37 9.55 -2.02 -7.88
C MET A 37 10.22 -3.37 -8.07
N SER A 38 11.50 -3.44 -7.71
CA SER A 38 12.28 -4.66 -7.73
C SER A 38 13.06 -4.75 -6.42
N ALA A 39 12.99 -5.88 -5.75
CA ALA A 39 13.69 -6.15 -4.50
C ALA A 39 14.04 -7.64 -4.44
N ASN A 40 15.27 -7.96 -4.02
CA ASN A 40 15.75 -9.33 -3.82
C ASN A 40 15.53 -10.29 -5.01
N GLY A 41 15.63 -9.79 -6.25
CA GLY A 41 15.42 -10.60 -7.46
C GLY A 41 13.95 -10.89 -7.78
N VAL A 42 13.01 -10.25 -7.08
CA VAL A 42 11.58 -10.29 -7.37
C VAL A 42 11.13 -8.93 -7.91
N ASN A 43 10.46 -8.96 -9.05
CA ASN A 43 9.81 -7.79 -9.64
C ASN A 43 8.35 -7.74 -9.20
N TYR A 44 7.94 -6.56 -8.73
CA TYR A 44 6.60 -6.30 -8.24
C TYR A 44 5.93 -5.28 -9.15
N HIS A 45 4.75 -5.62 -9.64
CA HIS A 45 3.87 -4.72 -10.37
C HIS A 45 2.50 -4.64 -9.69
N GLY A 46 2.28 -3.54 -8.99
CA GLY A 46 1.06 -3.27 -8.21
C GLY A 46 0.13 -2.28 -8.91
N VAL A 47 -1.17 -2.50 -8.82
CA VAL A 47 -2.21 -1.57 -9.26
C VAL A 47 -3.23 -1.44 -8.14
N CYS A 48 -3.56 -0.20 -7.75
CA CYS A 48 -4.67 0.06 -6.84
C CYS A 48 -5.75 0.88 -7.52
N ARG A 49 -7.00 0.41 -7.43
CA ARG A 49 -8.19 1.12 -7.90
C ARG A 49 -9.31 0.90 -6.88
N TRP A 50 -9.98 1.96 -6.45
CA TRP A 50 -11.16 1.86 -5.57
C TRP A 50 -10.89 1.13 -4.25
N GLY A 51 -9.71 1.34 -3.67
CA GLY A 51 -9.22 0.67 -2.46
C GLY A 51 -8.79 -0.79 -2.66
N LYS A 52 -8.99 -1.38 -3.85
CA LYS A 52 -8.55 -2.74 -4.15
C LYS A 52 -7.16 -2.73 -4.76
N ILE A 53 -6.24 -3.47 -4.17
CA ILE A 53 -4.88 -3.68 -4.65
C ILE A 53 -4.79 -5.03 -5.40
N THR A 54 -4.05 -5.05 -6.49
CA THR A 54 -3.58 -6.27 -7.15
C THR A 54 -2.09 -6.12 -7.42
N VAL A 55 -1.29 -7.08 -6.98
CA VAL A 55 0.16 -7.13 -7.18
C VAL A 55 0.52 -8.39 -7.95
N ILE A 56 1.34 -8.24 -8.97
CA ILE A 56 2.01 -9.35 -9.65
C ILE A 56 3.43 -9.40 -9.15
N GLU A 57 3.81 -10.52 -8.56
CA GLU A 57 5.18 -10.82 -8.15
C GLU A 57 5.78 -11.78 -9.17
N GLU A 58 6.98 -11.48 -9.66
CA GLU A 58 7.71 -12.31 -10.61
C GLU A 58 9.17 -12.45 -10.18
N GLU A 59 9.58 -13.69 -9.89
CA GLU A 59 10.97 -14.01 -9.55
C GLU A 59 11.81 -14.13 -10.82
N GLU A 60 12.92 -13.38 -10.91
CA GLU A 60 13.70 -13.28 -12.13
C GLU A 60 14.41 -14.59 -12.53
N SER A 61 14.88 -15.36 -11.53
CA SER A 61 15.71 -16.56 -11.68
C SER A 61 14.91 -17.80 -12.11
N THR A 62 13.72 -17.96 -11.54
CA THR A 62 12.85 -19.13 -11.71
C THR A 62 11.68 -18.84 -12.65
N LYS A 63 11.37 -17.57 -12.90
CA LYS A 63 10.17 -17.10 -13.61
C LYS A 63 8.86 -17.43 -12.89
N GLU A 64 8.92 -17.85 -11.63
CA GLU A 64 7.76 -18.04 -10.76
C GLU A 64 6.91 -16.75 -10.74
N LYS A 65 5.59 -16.87 -10.90
CA LYS A 65 4.68 -15.72 -10.88
C LYS A 65 3.50 -15.93 -9.98
N TRP A 66 3.24 -14.92 -9.15
CA TRP A 66 2.10 -14.89 -8.24
C TRP A 66 1.27 -13.63 -8.45
N ARG A 67 -0.04 -13.78 -8.28
CA ARG A 67 -0.98 -12.67 -8.15
C ARG A 67 -1.45 -12.59 -6.71
N ILE A 68 -1.26 -11.43 -6.11
CA ILE A 68 -1.77 -11.10 -4.80
C ILE A 68 -2.88 -10.07 -4.94
N THR A 69 -4.01 -10.28 -4.27
CA THR A 69 -5.06 -9.28 -4.17
C THR A 69 -5.38 -8.94 -2.72
N GLY A 70 -5.94 -7.76 -2.53
CA GLY A 70 -6.36 -7.31 -1.21
C GLY A 70 -6.99 -5.93 -1.23
N PHE A 71 -7.14 -5.37 -0.03
CA PHE A 71 -7.57 -3.99 0.18
C PHE A 71 -6.44 -3.15 0.75
N GLN A 72 -6.33 -1.91 0.27
CA GLN A 72 -5.45 -0.90 0.82
C GLN A 72 -6.22 -0.01 1.79
N LEU A 73 -5.61 0.25 2.94
CA LEU A 73 -5.95 1.32 3.86
C LEU A 73 -4.77 2.29 3.94
N THR A 74 -5.04 3.58 3.85
CA THR A 74 -4.01 4.62 3.85
C THR A 74 -4.26 5.60 4.98
N LEU A 75 -3.22 5.80 5.79
CA LEU A 75 -3.19 6.77 6.87
C LEU A 75 -1.91 7.59 6.74
N PHE A 76 -2.02 8.78 6.16
CA PHE A 76 -0.87 9.65 5.86
C PHE A 76 0.23 8.89 5.07
N ASP A 77 1.39 8.70 5.67
CA ASP A 77 2.56 8.03 5.11
C ASP A 77 2.55 6.51 5.34
N GLN A 78 1.46 5.95 5.88
CA GLN A 78 1.30 4.53 6.14
C GLN A 78 0.33 3.89 5.15
N LEU A 79 0.77 2.80 4.54
CA LEU A 79 -0.04 1.91 3.71
C LEU A 79 -0.21 0.60 4.47
N VAL A 80 -1.46 0.17 4.63
CA VAL A 80 -1.81 -1.10 5.26
C VAL A 80 -2.57 -1.92 4.22
N TYR A 81 -2.07 -3.09 3.90
CA TYR A 81 -2.71 -4.02 2.97
C TYR A 81 -3.32 -5.17 3.75
N LEU A 82 -4.62 -5.39 3.55
CA LEU A 82 -5.31 -6.62 3.93
C LEU A 82 -5.31 -7.52 2.71
N ILE A 83 -4.39 -8.47 2.68
CA ILE A 83 -4.32 -9.49 1.63
C ILE A 83 -5.48 -10.46 1.81
N ASP A 84 -6.21 -10.73 0.72
CA ASP A 84 -7.35 -11.65 0.71
C ASP A 84 -7.11 -12.91 -0.14
N SER A 85 -6.16 -12.87 -1.07
CA SER A 85 -5.89 -13.97 -1.98
C SER A 85 -4.47 -13.90 -2.52
N ARG A 86 -3.90 -15.10 -2.71
CA ARG A 86 -2.64 -15.36 -3.40
C ARG A 86 -2.91 -16.48 -4.40
N VAL A 87 -2.67 -16.23 -5.68
CA VAL A 87 -2.90 -17.18 -6.77
C VAL A 87 -1.63 -17.30 -7.59
N GLN A 88 -1.08 -18.51 -7.67
CA GLN A 88 0.02 -18.82 -8.56
C GLN A 88 -0.46 -18.70 -10.01
N LEU A 89 0.27 -17.92 -10.81
CA LEU A 89 0.00 -17.72 -12.24
C LEU A 89 0.95 -18.54 -13.12
N HIS A 90 2.17 -18.75 -12.65
CA HIS A 90 3.18 -19.54 -13.36
C HIS A 90 4.08 -20.24 -12.35
N GLU A 91 4.18 -21.55 -12.47
CA GLU A 91 5.08 -22.39 -11.69
C GLU A 91 6.41 -22.51 -12.44
N SER A 92 7.51 -22.31 -11.74
CA SER A 92 8.85 -22.34 -12.32
C SER A 92 9.32 -23.72 -12.77
N GLY A 93 8.66 -24.79 -12.28
CA GLY A 93 9.08 -26.17 -12.48
C GLY A 93 10.42 -26.52 -11.81
N LYS A 94 10.94 -25.64 -10.94
CA LYS A 94 12.16 -25.86 -10.14
C LYS A 94 11.80 -25.84 -8.65
N ASP A 95 12.41 -26.73 -7.88
CA ASP A 95 12.12 -26.90 -6.46
C ASP A 95 12.68 -25.76 -5.57
N ASP A 96 13.43 -24.80 -6.12
CA ASP A 96 14.19 -23.78 -5.37
C ASP A 96 13.64 -22.34 -5.49
N SER A 97 12.34 -22.16 -5.77
CA SER A 97 11.73 -20.82 -5.82
C SER A 97 11.43 -20.26 -4.42
N TYR A 98 12.15 -19.21 -4.05
CA TYR A 98 11.88 -18.46 -2.81
C TYR A 98 10.47 -17.88 -2.80
N LEU A 99 10.01 -17.38 -3.95
CA LEU A 99 8.69 -16.77 -4.08
C LEU A 99 7.56 -17.77 -3.85
N ASN A 100 7.72 -19.00 -4.34
CA ASN A 100 6.77 -20.09 -4.13
C ASN A 100 6.72 -20.48 -2.65
N GLU A 101 7.88 -20.72 -2.02
CA GLU A 101 7.95 -21.05 -0.60
C GLU A 101 7.32 -19.96 0.27
N TYR A 102 7.66 -18.69 0.03
CA TYR A 102 7.12 -17.55 0.76
C TYR A 102 5.59 -17.47 0.65
N ASN A 103 5.05 -17.61 -0.56
CA ASN A 103 3.61 -17.50 -0.82
C ASN A 103 2.81 -18.70 -0.28
N LEU A 104 3.41 -19.90 -0.23
CA LEU A 104 2.78 -21.10 0.34
C LEU A 104 2.77 -21.10 1.88
N ILE A 105 3.82 -20.55 2.51
CA ILE A 105 3.93 -20.47 3.98
C ILE A 105 3.06 -19.34 4.54
N GLN A 106 2.96 -18.22 3.83
CA GLN A 106 2.11 -17.10 4.23
C GLN A 106 0.63 -17.51 4.18
N SER A 107 -0.12 -17.17 5.24
CA SER A 107 -1.57 -17.36 5.24
C SER A 107 -2.21 -16.60 4.07
N GLN A 108 -3.27 -17.18 3.49
CA GLN A 108 -4.06 -16.54 2.43
C GLN A 108 -4.52 -15.12 2.82
N TYR A 109 -4.72 -14.90 4.12
CA TYR A 109 -4.99 -13.60 4.71
C TYR A 109 -3.76 -13.10 5.45
N ALA A 110 -3.25 -11.93 5.07
CA ALA A 110 -2.12 -11.30 5.72
C ALA A 110 -2.38 -9.80 5.88
N LEU A 111 -1.95 -9.23 7.01
CA LEU A 111 -1.93 -7.79 7.21
C LEU A 111 -0.48 -7.32 7.05
N VAL A 112 -0.23 -6.49 6.05
CA VAL A 112 1.11 -5.97 5.77
C VAL A 112 1.11 -4.46 5.86
N ASN A 113 2.05 -3.90 6.61
CA ASN A 113 2.18 -2.46 6.78
C ASN A 113 3.50 -1.96 6.18
N TYR A 114 3.40 -0.87 5.44
CA TYR A 114 4.52 -0.16 4.84
C TYR A 114 4.41 1.32 5.17
N ALA A 115 5.55 1.96 5.45
CA ALA A 115 5.65 3.40 5.39
C ALA A 115 6.13 3.82 3.99
N TRP A 116 5.77 5.01 3.53
CA TRP A 116 6.23 5.53 2.25
C TRP A 116 6.61 7.01 2.33
N VAL A 117 7.60 7.40 1.53
CA VAL A 117 8.06 8.78 1.44
C VAL A 117 8.22 9.17 -0.03
N PRO A 118 7.68 10.31 -0.48
CA PRO A 118 7.89 10.80 -1.84
C PRO A 118 9.36 11.22 -2.05
N LEU A 119 10.05 10.58 -2.99
CA LEU A 119 11.37 11.04 -3.42
C LEU A 119 11.23 12.10 -4.50
N THR A 120 10.41 11.82 -5.51
CA THR A 120 10.00 12.77 -6.57
C THR A 120 8.50 12.61 -6.82
N GLU A 121 7.93 13.29 -7.82
CA GLU A 121 6.51 13.11 -8.19
C GLU A 121 6.15 11.65 -8.51
N ASN A 122 7.06 10.94 -9.20
CA ASN A 122 6.84 9.60 -9.74
C ASN A 122 7.71 8.52 -9.06
N LYS A 123 8.43 8.87 -7.99
CA LYS A 123 9.25 7.92 -7.23
C LYS A 123 8.96 8.04 -5.75
N VAL A 124 8.79 6.90 -5.11
CA VAL A 124 8.58 6.80 -3.66
C VAL A 124 9.59 5.81 -3.09
N ALA A 125 10.06 6.09 -1.88
CA ALA A 125 10.72 5.09 -1.06
C ALA A 125 9.65 4.40 -0.22
N ILE A 126 9.63 3.07 -0.21
CA ILE A 126 8.74 2.24 0.59
C ILE A 126 9.59 1.53 1.62
N PHE A 127 9.16 1.57 2.87
CA PHE A 127 9.84 0.99 4.03
C PHE A 127 8.94 -0.11 4.59
N GLN A 128 9.40 -1.35 4.54
CA GLN A 128 8.73 -2.43 5.24
C GLN A 128 9.20 -2.44 6.69
N ARG A 129 8.26 -2.40 7.64
CA ARG A 129 8.60 -2.38 9.07
C ARG A 129 8.79 -3.78 9.66
N ASP A 130 8.30 -4.82 8.99
CA ASP A 130 8.35 -6.22 9.45
C ASP A 130 8.13 -7.19 8.25
N PRO A 131 8.88 -8.29 8.05
CA PRO A 131 10.00 -8.82 8.85
C PRO A 131 11.42 -8.40 8.42
N VAL A 132 11.58 -7.57 7.38
CA VAL A 132 12.90 -7.05 6.97
C VAL A 132 12.81 -5.54 6.76
N HIS A 133 13.77 -4.79 7.32
CA HIS A 133 13.90 -3.35 7.11
C HIS A 133 14.53 -3.08 5.74
N GLU A 134 13.76 -3.27 4.68
CA GLU A 134 14.19 -2.94 3.33
C GLU A 134 13.58 -1.61 2.88
N VAL A 135 14.45 -0.75 2.33
CA VAL A 135 14.05 0.46 1.63
C VAL A 135 14.01 0.13 0.15
N VAL A 136 12.81 0.10 -0.41
CA VAL A 136 12.61 -0.20 -1.82
C VAL A 136 12.19 1.09 -2.52
N ILE A 137 12.90 1.44 -3.60
CA ILE A 137 12.51 2.56 -4.45
C ILE A 137 11.53 2.05 -5.50
N ALA A 138 10.31 2.58 -5.46
CA ALA A 138 9.26 2.25 -6.41
C ALA A 138 8.98 3.42 -7.35
N GLN A 139 8.76 3.10 -8.63
CA GLN A 139 8.11 4.02 -9.55
C GLN A 139 6.61 3.98 -9.27
N ARG A 140 6.01 5.15 -9.10
CA ARG A 140 4.58 5.30 -8.85
C ARG A 140 4.00 6.27 -9.86
N ASP A 141 3.03 5.80 -10.63
CA ASP A 141 2.17 6.65 -11.46
C ASP A 141 0.82 6.78 -10.76
N GLY A 142 0.40 7.99 -10.39
CA GLY A 142 -0.85 8.26 -9.68
C GLY A 142 -0.70 8.61 -8.19
N TRP A 143 -1.70 8.26 -7.37
CA TRP A 143 -1.79 8.63 -5.95
C TRP A 143 -2.33 7.49 -5.08
N PHE A 144 -1.87 7.44 -3.83
CA PHE A 144 -2.27 6.41 -2.88
C PHE A 144 -3.68 6.63 -2.31
N ASP A 145 -4.14 7.87 -2.23
CA ASP A 145 -5.33 8.23 -1.46
C ASP A 145 -5.92 9.61 -1.83
N LEU A 146 -7.08 9.95 -1.25
CA LEU A 146 -7.76 11.25 -1.42
C LEU A 146 -7.17 12.39 -0.61
N TYR A 147 -6.36 12.13 0.40
CA TYR A 147 -5.73 13.17 1.20
C TYR A 147 -4.73 13.97 0.39
N ARG A 148 -4.17 13.42 -0.70
CA ARG A 148 -3.30 14.16 -1.63
C ARG A 148 -3.85 15.55 -2.02
N TRP A 149 -5.16 15.71 -2.20
CA TRP A 149 -5.74 16.98 -2.63
C TRP A 149 -5.82 18.03 -1.51
N PHE A 150 -5.81 17.59 -0.24
CA PHE A 150 -5.88 18.47 0.93
C PHE A 150 -4.50 18.64 1.59
N PHE A 151 -3.68 17.59 1.53
CA PHE A 151 -2.36 17.46 2.15
C PHE A 151 -1.42 16.79 1.13
N PRO A 152 -1.00 17.49 0.07
CA PRO A 152 -0.13 16.91 -0.93
C PRO A 152 1.23 16.51 -0.31
N PRO A 153 1.74 15.32 -0.62
CA PRO A 153 3.02 14.86 -0.09
C PRO A 153 4.16 15.70 -0.70
N VAL A 154 5.04 16.23 0.16
CA VAL A 154 6.17 17.08 -0.26
C VAL A 154 7.36 16.19 -0.66
N PRO A 155 7.79 16.20 -1.94
CA PRO A 155 8.93 15.40 -2.38
C PRO A 155 10.25 15.83 -1.71
N LEU A 156 11.10 14.86 -1.37
CA LEU A 156 12.41 15.12 -0.76
C LEU A 156 13.48 15.58 -1.75
N LEU A 157 13.37 15.16 -3.01
CA LEU A 157 14.32 15.52 -4.06
C LEU A 157 13.64 16.49 -5.05
N PRO A 158 14.35 17.53 -5.51
CA PRO A 158 13.83 18.40 -6.55
C PRO A 158 13.55 17.59 -7.81
N THR A 159 12.39 17.78 -8.40
CA THR A 159 12.11 17.32 -9.76
C THR A 159 13.09 18.02 -10.70
N LYS A 160 13.95 17.25 -11.38
CA LYS A 160 14.75 17.78 -12.51
C LYS A 160 13.76 18.35 -13.53
N GLY A 161 13.57 19.66 -13.51
CA GLY A 161 12.55 20.36 -14.31
C GLY A 161 12.18 21.77 -13.82
N GLN A 162 12.50 22.17 -12.59
CA GLN A 162 12.35 23.56 -12.12
C GLN A 162 13.70 24.28 -11.95
N SER A 163 14.54 24.18 -12.98
CA SER A 163 15.69 25.07 -13.16
C SER A 163 15.80 25.33 -14.65
N GLU A 164 14.97 26.25 -15.13
CA GLU A 164 15.20 27.17 -16.27
C GLU A 164 13.85 27.83 -16.63
N GLY A 165 13.76 29.14 -16.38
CA GLY A 165 12.59 29.99 -16.57
C GLY A 165 12.71 31.25 -15.74
#